data_AF-A0A6P5GDL1-F1
#
_entry.id   AF-A0A6P5GDL1-F1
#
_cell.length_a   1.000
_cell.length_b   1.000
_cell.length_c   1.000
_cell.angle_alpha   90.00
_cell.angle_beta   90.00
_cell.angle_gamma   90.00
#
_symmetry.space_group_name_H-M   'P 1'
#
loop_
_entity.id
_entity.type
_entity.pdbx_description
1 polymer ?
#
loop_
_entity_poly.entity_id
_entity_poly.type
_entity_poly.pdbx_seq_one_letter_code
_entity_poly.pdbx_strand_id
1 'polypeptide(L)'
;MALVQEKLKELTENKASEDTVRLSMKKLGLRRAQTFGWSNTYTFTKAMGEMLFYNLRRHLPLVILRPTIVTSTCKEPFPGWIEGVRTTDAFITGYGMGHLKYIPADVTTILDLVCYLWSILYFFVALF
;
A
#
# COMPACT_ATOMS: atom_id res chain seq x y z
N MET A 1 -21.82 -6.54 1.35
CA MET A 1 -21.82 -6.19 2.79
C MET A 1 -22.19 -7.38 3.69
N ALA A 2 -23.08 -8.28 3.26
CA ALA A 2 -23.54 -9.43 4.06
C ALA A 2 -22.42 -10.32 4.67
N LEU A 3 -21.42 -10.73 3.87
CA LEU A 3 -20.32 -11.62 4.32
C LEU A 3 -19.53 -11.08 5.53
N VAL A 4 -19.28 -9.76 5.58
CA VAL A 4 -18.51 -9.15 6.67
C VAL A 4 -19.34 -9.12 7.95
N GLN A 5 -20.61 -8.76 7.82
CA GLN A 5 -21.53 -8.70 8.96
C GLN A 5 -21.79 -10.09 9.54
N GLU A 6 -21.93 -11.11 8.69
CA GLU A 6 -22.05 -12.50 9.09
C GLU A 6 -20.82 -12.96 9.88
N LYS A 7 -19.61 -12.68 9.37
CA LYS A 7 -18.38 -13.09 10.06
C LYS A 7 -18.17 -12.35 11.38
N LEU A 8 -18.55 -11.08 11.45
CA LEU A 8 -18.53 -10.32 12.71
C LEU A 8 -19.53 -10.88 13.71
N LYS A 9 -20.75 -11.20 13.28
CA LYS A 9 -21.78 -11.80 14.13
C LYS A 9 -21.32 -13.13 14.72
N GLU A 10 -20.74 -14.02 13.90
CA GLU A 10 -20.14 -15.28 14.35
C GLU A 10 -19.03 -15.07 15.40
N LEU A 11 -18.15 -14.08 15.21
CA LEU A 11 -17.06 -13.78 16.14
C LEU A 11 -17.57 -13.17 17.45
N THR A 12 -18.62 -12.36 17.40
CA THR A 12 -19.28 -11.79 18.58
C THR A 12 -20.02 -12.86 19.38
N GLU A 13 -20.71 -13.79 18.71
CA GLU A 13 -21.39 -14.93 19.34
C GLU A 13 -20.40 -15.85 20.07
N ASN A 14 -19.19 -16.02 19.52
CA ASN A 14 -18.11 -16.79 20.14
C ASN A 14 -17.36 -16.05 21.26
N LYS A 15 -17.79 -14.85 21.66
CA LYS A 15 -17.10 -13.98 22.67
C LYS A 15 -15.60 -13.82 22.38
N ALA A 16 -15.23 -13.68 21.11
CA ALA A 16 -13.84 -13.55 20.72
C ALA A 16 -13.22 -12.25 21.26
N SER A 17 -11.94 -12.31 21.65
CA SER A 17 -11.16 -11.12 22.02
C SER A 17 -11.04 -10.14 20.83
N GLU A 18 -10.94 -8.84 21.14
CA GLU A 18 -10.80 -7.78 20.13
C GLU A 18 -9.63 -8.02 19.15
N ASP A 19 -8.50 -8.53 19.66
CA ASP A 19 -7.36 -8.89 18.83
C ASP A 19 -7.69 -10.03 17.85
N THR A 20 -8.49 -10.99 18.30
CA THR A 20 -8.92 -12.13 17.47
C THR A 20 -9.88 -11.68 16.39
N VAL A 21 -10.78 -10.74 16.71
CA VAL A 21 -11.66 -10.10 15.73
C VAL A 21 -10.82 -9.37 14.68
N ARG A 22 -9.88 -8.52 15.11
CA ARG A 22 -8.99 -7.76 14.23
C ARG A 22 -8.19 -8.67 13.30
N LEU A 23 -7.58 -9.73 13.83
CA LEU A 23 -6.80 -10.69 13.02
C LEU A 23 -7.67 -11.47 12.03
N SER A 24 -8.86 -11.87 12.45
CA SER A 24 -9.82 -12.58 11.59
C SER A 24 -10.29 -11.70 10.44
N MET A 25 -10.57 -10.42 10.72
CA MET A 25 -10.94 -9.44 9.70
C MET A 25 -9.80 -9.16 8.72
N LYS A 26 -8.57 -9.03 9.22
CA LYS A 26 -7.37 -8.89 8.36
C LYS A 26 -7.19 -10.10 7.42
N LYS A 27 -7.35 -11.32 7.95
CA LYS A 27 -7.29 -12.56 7.16
C LYS A 27 -8.40 -12.64 6.12
N LEU A 28 -9.62 -12.23 6.47
CA LEU A 28 -10.76 -12.21 5.55
C LEU A 28 -10.48 -11.27 4.37
N GLY A 29 -9.97 -10.07 4.63
CA GLY A 29 -9.55 -9.13 3.59
C GLY A 29 -8.47 -9.72 2.68
N LEU A 30 -7.45 -10.36 3.26
CA LEU A 30 -6.36 -10.98 2.50
C LEU A 30 -6.87 -12.12 1.61
N ARG A 31 -7.70 -13.02 2.13
CA ARG A 31 -8.31 -14.11 1.34
C ARG A 31 -9.11 -13.57 0.16
N ARG A 32 -9.85 -12.48 0.37
CA ARG A 32 -10.60 -11.84 -0.71
C ARG A 32 -9.67 -11.33 -1.79
N ALA A 33 -8.61 -10.61 -1.43
CA ALA A 33 -7.61 -10.14 -2.40
C ALA A 33 -7.01 -11.31 -3.21
N GLN A 34 -6.62 -12.39 -2.53
CA GLN A 34 -6.04 -13.58 -3.16
C GLN A 34 -7.02 -14.30 -4.09
N THR A 35 -8.32 -14.34 -3.75
CA THR A 35 -9.36 -14.93 -4.60
C THR A 35 -9.44 -14.20 -5.95
N PHE A 36 -9.16 -12.90 -5.96
CA PHE A 36 -9.11 -12.08 -7.18
C PHE A 36 -7.70 -11.97 -7.78
N GLY A 37 -6.73 -12.78 -7.32
CA GLY A 37 -5.37 -12.83 -7.86
C GLY A 37 -4.41 -11.76 -7.34
N TRP A 38 -4.77 -11.02 -6.29
CA TRP A 38 -3.94 -9.95 -5.73
C TRP A 38 -3.17 -10.41 -4.49
N SER A 39 -1.90 -10.01 -4.40
CA SER A 39 -0.97 -10.42 -3.33
C SER A 39 -1.31 -9.83 -1.97
N ASN A 40 -1.88 -8.62 -1.95
CA ASN A 40 -2.27 -7.94 -0.72
C ASN A 40 -3.56 -7.14 -0.90
N THR A 41 -4.15 -6.72 0.21
CA THR A 41 -5.40 -5.94 0.19
C THR A 41 -5.23 -4.55 -0.38
N TYR A 42 -4.03 -3.95 -0.31
CA TYR A 42 -3.74 -2.62 -0.83
C TYR A 42 -3.76 -2.58 -2.37
N THR A 43 -3.07 -3.50 -3.02
CA THR A 43 -3.03 -3.65 -4.48
C THR A 43 -4.43 -3.97 -5.00
N PHE A 44 -5.16 -4.83 -4.30
CA PHE A 44 -6.55 -5.13 -4.62
C PHE A 44 -7.44 -3.88 -4.58
N THR A 45 -7.37 -3.07 -3.51
CA THR A 45 -8.21 -1.87 -3.41
C THR A 45 -7.80 -0.79 -4.42
N LYS A 46 -6.51 -0.63 -4.71
CA LYS A 46 -6.03 0.28 -5.77
C LYS A 46 -6.54 -0.15 -7.15
N ALA A 47 -6.44 -1.43 -7.49
CA ALA A 47 -6.97 -1.96 -8.74
C ALA A 47 -8.49 -1.76 -8.87
N MET A 48 -9.25 -1.98 -7.79
CA MET A 48 -10.69 -1.69 -7.77
C MET A 48 -10.97 -0.20 -8.00
N GLY A 49 -10.20 0.68 -7.37
CA GLY A 49 -10.33 2.13 -7.56
C GLY A 49 -10.08 2.54 -9.01
N GLU A 50 -9.00 2.04 -9.62
CA GLU A 50 -8.70 2.28 -11.04
C GLU A 50 -9.83 1.81 -11.95
N MET A 51 -10.41 0.63 -11.70
CA MET A 51 -11.54 0.12 -12.47
C MET A 51 -12.81 0.97 -12.31
N LEU A 52 -13.06 1.49 -11.11
CA LEU A 52 -14.18 2.40 -10.85
C LEU A 52 -14.00 3.72 -11.62
N PHE A 53 -12.80 4.32 -11.55
CA PHE A 53 -12.50 5.55 -12.28
C PHE A 53 -12.52 5.35 -13.80
N TYR A 54 -12.07 4.20 -14.30
CA TYR A 54 -12.19 3.84 -15.71
C TYR A 54 -13.65 3.86 -16.18
N ASN A 55 -14.59 3.39 -15.36
CA ASN A 55 -16.02 3.44 -15.69
C ASN A 55 -16.59 4.87 -15.65
N LEU A 56 -16.04 5.75 -14.81
CA LEU A 56 -16.48 7.15 -14.64
C LEU A 56 -15.85 8.14 -15.64
N ARG A 57 -14.91 7.68 -16.49
CA ARG A 57 -14.13 8.49 -17.46
C ARG A 57 -14.95 9.36 -18.42
N ARG A 58 -16.26 9.10 -18.56
CA ARG A 58 -17.13 9.85 -19.48
C ARG A 58 -17.41 11.28 -19.01
N HIS A 59 -17.14 11.62 -17.75
CA HIS A 59 -17.57 12.91 -17.17
C HIS A 59 -16.41 13.77 -16.66
N LEU A 60 -15.18 13.25 -16.59
CA LEU A 60 -14.02 13.95 -16.04
C LEU A 60 -12.74 13.59 -16.83
N PRO A 61 -11.86 14.57 -17.13
CA PRO A 61 -10.51 14.26 -17.58
C PRO A 61 -9.79 13.49 -16.47
N LEU A 62 -9.31 12.29 -16.78
CA LEU A 62 -8.71 11.38 -15.82
C LEU A 62 -7.36 10.87 -16.33
N VAL A 63 -6.32 11.06 -15.52
CA VAL A 63 -4.99 10.47 -15.72
C VAL A 63 -4.69 9.56 -14.53
N ILE A 64 -4.39 8.28 -14.80
CA ILE A 64 -4.00 7.31 -13.78
C ILE A 64 -2.48 7.18 -13.82
N LEU A 65 -1.83 7.62 -12.74
CA LEU A 65 -0.38 7.51 -12.56
C LEU A 65 -0.07 6.34 -11.65
N ARG A 66 0.91 5.52 -12.05
CA ARG A 66 1.37 4.34 -11.30
C ARG A 66 2.84 4.54 -10.91
N PRO A 67 3.13 5.40 -9.92
CA PRO A 67 4.48 5.51 -9.40
C PRO A 67 4.89 4.19 -8.74
N THR A 68 6.17 3.86 -8.83
CA THR A 68 6.79 2.73 -8.14
C THR A 68 7.05 3.08 -6.67
N ILE A 69 8.06 2.48 -6.04
CA ILE A 69 8.29 2.65 -4.61
C ILE A 69 8.75 4.09 -4.34
N VAL A 70 7.89 4.87 -3.71
CA VAL A 70 8.20 6.26 -3.35
C VAL A 70 8.99 6.28 -2.04
N THR A 71 10.21 6.84 -2.08
CA THR A 71 11.12 7.00 -0.93
C THR A 71 11.25 8.47 -0.50
N SER A 72 12.16 8.72 0.43
CA SER A 72 12.50 10.03 1.02
C SER A 72 12.73 11.14 0.00
N THR A 73 12.73 12.36 0.49
CA THR A 73 13.03 13.53 -0.35
C THR A 73 14.49 13.53 -0.76
N CYS A 74 14.71 13.63 -2.08
CA CYS A 74 16.06 13.66 -2.64
C CYS A 74 16.71 15.06 -2.60
N LYS A 75 15.93 16.13 -2.39
CA LYS A 75 16.46 17.50 -2.39
C LYS A 75 15.79 18.46 -1.40
N GLU A 76 14.47 18.61 -1.46
CA GLU A 76 13.70 19.53 -0.59
C GLU A 76 12.74 18.76 0.31
N PRO A 77 12.53 19.14 1.58
CA PRO A 77 13.11 20.28 2.31
C PRO A 77 14.55 20.04 2.81
N PHE A 78 14.92 18.78 3.04
CA PHE A 78 16.30 18.33 3.29
C PHE A 78 16.50 16.96 2.64
N PRO A 79 17.70 16.63 2.12
CA PRO A 79 17.96 15.31 1.57
C PRO A 79 17.81 14.24 2.65
N GLY A 80 17.06 13.17 2.36
CA GLY A 80 16.80 12.08 3.30
C GLY A 80 15.68 12.35 4.30
N TRP A 81 14.90 13.42 4.14
CA TRP A 81 13.70 13.62 4.97
C TRP A 81 12.63 12.59 4.64
N ILE A 82 12.19 11.86 5.67
CA ILE A 82 11.21 10.78 5.58
C ILE A 82 9.95 11.23 6.33
N GLU A 83 8.87 11.48 5.59
CA GLU A 83 7.56 11.77 6.16
C GLU A 83 6.85 10.46 6.56
N GLY A 84 7.28 9.91 7.70
CA GLY A 84 6.79 8.64 8.24
C GLY A 84 7.48 7.41 7.65
N VAL A 85 7.86 6.47 8.51
CA VAL A 85 8.58 5.24 8.09
C VAL A 85 7.63 4.34 7.30
N ARG A 86 7.85 4.23 5.99
CA ARG A 86 7.14 3.28 5.12
C ARG A 86 7.94 1.97 5.01
N THR A 87 7.42 1.02 4.23
CA THR A 87 8.02 -0.31 4.07
C THR A 87 9.49 -0.25 3.66
N THR A 88 9.83 0.57 2.66
CA THR A 88 11.20 0.71 2.17
C THR A 88 12.09 1.48 3.14
N ASP A 89 11.56 2.54 3.74
CA ASP A 89 12.29 3.36 4.69
C ASP A 89 12.63 2.56 5.97
N ALA A 90 11.77 1.61 6.37
CA ALA A 90 12.04 0.71 7.49
C ALA A 90 13.27 -0.18 7.24
N PHE A 91 13.49 -0.63 5.99
CA PHE A 91 14.69 -1.38 5.63
C PHE A 91 15.94 -0.49 5.72
N ILE A 92 15.87 0.74 5.20
CA ILE A 92 16.97 1.70 5.21
C ILE A 92 17.33 2.11 6.64
N THR A 93 16.34 2.51 7.45
CA THR A 93 16.55 2.91 8.84
C THR A 93 17.00 1.74 9.70
N GLY A 94 16.42 0.55 9.51
CA GLY A 94 16.81 -0.65 10.25
C GLY A 94 18.25 -1.10 9.97
N TYR A 95 18.71 -0.95 8.73
CA TYR A 95 20.10 -1.16 8.37
C TYR A 95 21.00 -0.06 8.96
N GLY A 96 20.61 1.21 8.83
CA GLY A 96 21.37 2.36 9.36
C GLY A 96 21.52 2.36 10.89
N MET A 97 20.55 1.82 11.62
CA MET A 97 20.61 1.63 13.08
C MET A 97 21.35 0.36 13.50
N GLY A 98 21.79 -0.49 12.57
CA GLY A 98 22.46 -1.75 12.85
C GLY A 98 21.54 -2.88 13.37
N HIS A 99 20.23 -2.69 13.34
CA HIS A 99 19.26 -3.71 13.72
C HIS A 99 19.11 -4.79 12.63
N LEU A 100 19.32 -4.43 11.37
CA LEU A 100 19.34 -5.35 10.22
C LEU A 100 20.77 -5.50 9.71
N LYS A 101 21.33 -6.71 9.82
CA LYS A 101 22.67 -7.04 9.31
C LYS A 101 22.67 -7.47 7.84
N TYR A 102 21.55 -7.99 7.34
CA TYR A 102 21.42 -8.46 5.96
C TYR A 102 19.97 -8.34 5.49
N ILE A 103 19.78 -8.12 4.20
CA ILE A 103 18.48 -8.11 3.54
C ILE A 103 18.42 -9.37 2.68
N PRO A 104 17.48 -10.31 2.92
CA PRO A 104 17.30 -11.46 2.05
C PRO A 104 16.64 -10.99 0.74
N ALA A 105 17.46 -10.68 -0.26
CA ALA A 105 17.04 -10.29 -1.60
C ALA A 105 17.96 -10.95 -2.63
N ASP A 106 17.41 -11.29 -3.79
CA ASP A 106 18.22 -11.68 -4.94
C ASP A 106 18.91 -10.44 -5.50
N VAL A 107 20.23 -10.51 -5.65
CA VAL A 107 21.08 -9.42 -6.15
C VAL A 107 20.76 -9.01 -7.59
N THR A 108 20.05 -9.86 -8.33
CA THR A 108 19.57 -9.54 -9.69
C THR A 108 18.23 -8.82 -9.70
N THR A 109 17.57 -8.68 -8.55
CA THR A 109 16.27 -8.01 -8.47
C THR A 109 16.42 -6.51 -8.67
N ILE A 110 15.69 -5.97 -9.65
CA ILE A 110 15.64 -4.54 -9.90
C ILE A 110 14.71 -3.88 -8.87
N LEU A 111 15.25 -2.91 -8.12
CA LEU A 111 14.48 -2.09 -7.18
C LEU A 111 14.35 -0.67 -7.75
N ASP A 112 13.16 -0.32 -8.23
CA ASP A 112 12.89 1.03 -8.73
C ASP A 112 12.37 1.94 -7.60
N LEU A 113 13.09 3.04 -7.36
CA LEU A 113 12.86 3.99 -6.28
C LEU A 113 12.65 5.39 -6.86
N VAL A 114 11.48 5.97 -6.59
CA VAL A 114 11.14 7.33 -7.00
C VAL A 114 11.17 8.27 -5.80
N CYS A 115 11.81 9.42 -5.96
CA CYS A 115 11.86 10.45 -4.92
C CYS A 115 10.47 11.05 -4.67
N TYR A 116 10.12 11.31 -3.41
CA TYR A 116 8.82 11.88 -3.02
C TYR A 116 8.41 13.13 -3.80
N LEU A 117 9.35 14.06 -4.01
CA LEU A 117 9.09 15.32 -4.70
C LEU A 117 8.65 15.12 -6.16
N TRP A 118 9.20 14.10 -6.83
CA TRP A 118 8.81 13.76 -8.19
C TRP A 118 7.41 13.16 -8.24
N SER A 119 7.03 12.35 -7.25
CA SER A 119 5.66 11.83 -7.14
C SER A 119 4.62 12.94 -7.00
N ILE A 120 4.93 14.02 -6.28
CA ILE A 120 4.03 15.18 -6.14
C ILE A 120 3.92 15.93 -7.48
N LEU A 121 5.05 16.14 -8.16
CA LEU A 121 5.05 16.82 -9.46
C LEU A 121 4.22 16.04 -10.49
N TYR A 122 4.35 14.71 -10.54
CA TYR A 122 3.51 13.87 -11.40
C TYR A 122 2.02 14.02 -11.05
N PHE A 123 1.67 14.06 -9.77
CA PHE A 123 0.28 14.26 -9.33
C PHE A 123 -0.31 15.61 -9.81
N PHE A 124 0.50 16.68 -9.84
CA PHE A 124 0.07 17.99 -10.35
C PHE A 124 -0.06 18.05 -11.87
N VAL A 125 0.82 17.37 -12.62
CA VAL A 125 0.75 17.32 -14.09
C VAL A 125 -0.48 16.55 -14.59
N ALA A 126 -1.06 15.66 -13.77
CA ALA A 126 -2.29 14.95 -14.08
C ALA A 126 -3.58 15.78 -13.90
N LEU A 127 -3.49 17.00 -13.36
CA LEU A 127 -4.61 17.86 -13.00
C LEU A 127 -4.82 19.07 -13.94
N PHE A 128 -4.07 19.15 -15.04
CA PHE A 128 -4.19 20.20 -16.06
C PHE A 128 -4.34 19.61 -17.46
#